data_AF-A0A6M0KZ16-F1
#
_entry.id   AF-A0A6M0KZ16-F1
#
_cell.length_a   1.000
_cell.length_b   1.000
_cell.length_c   1.000
_cell.angle_alpha   90.00
_cell.angle_beta   90.00
_cell.angle_gamma   90.00
#
_symmetry.space_group_name_H-M   'P 1'
#
loop_
_entity.id
_entity.type
_entity.pdbx_description
1 polymer ?
#
loop_
_entity_poly.entity_id
_entity_poly.type
_entity_poly.pdbx_seq_one_letter_code
_entity_poly.pdbx_strand_id
1 'polypeptide(L)'
;MYLITDFLKEGKDKKIAIKQLQALLVFLGDSISVDGDFGPMTTRAVKSFQEKHSLSVDGKIGEQSWIKLYKLSKDYAESLNSDDEIIEDISIDSEDSTLIRWLSVILYLIDNRAEISSSFSKDLEATVLEFQAQKGCEESGCVDSGVWDRVFEDGRAEIDGIYSLLLTNEYIDEKSIENGLAPAAVKAVIKVESSGRGFYQDKRPTILFEGHKFWGQLKSKGFEPKELVEGNENILYPYWTKKYYSRSSAKEYSRLDRAIAIDEESALKSASWGMFQIMGFNHKSAGFDTVYEFVEYIKVSEANQLEAFFTFLKKGGCFRHLESKDWEKFARCYNGSGFKKNGYDSKLEKAYFKSKDIGGDEKIMDEIATLYANELREAFTVYEK
;
A
#
# COMPACT_ATOMS: atom_id res chain seq x y z
N MET A 1 6.88 12.84 -15.83
CA MET A 1 5.92 13.20 -14.76
C MET A 1 5.16 11.96 -14.35
N TYR A 2 5.66 11.25 -13.33
CA TYR A 2 4.95 10.22 -12.56
C TYR A 2 5.69 10.09 -11.22
N LEU A 3 5.25 10.87 -10.23
CA LEU A 3 5.34 10.52 -8.81
C LEU A 3 4.06 9.71 -8.56
N ILE A 4 4.17 8.44 -8.18
CA ILE A 4 2.99 7.68 -7.76
C ILE A 4 3.34 7.04 -6.42
N THR A 5 3.30 7.87 -5.37
CA THR A 5 2.18 7.71 -4.43
C THR A 5 1.34 8.98 -4.49
N ASP A 6 0.08 8.79 -4.85
CA ASP A 6 -0.98 9.75 -4.61
C ASP A 6 -1.41 9.66 -3.12
N PHE A 7 -0.44 9.69 -2.19
CA PHE A 7 -0.73 9.64 -0.75
C PHE A 7 -1.17 11.00 -0.20
N LEU A 8 -0.81 12.08 -0.88
CA LEU A 8 -1.52 13.34 -0.74
C LEU A 8 -2.59 13.41 -1.82
N LYS A 9 -3.85 13.23 -1.39
CA LYS A 9 -5.07 13.39 -2.21
C LYS A 9 -4.94 14.54 -3.22
N GLU A 10 -5.59 14.38 -4.37
CA GLU A 10 -6.15 15.50 -5.12
C GLU A 10 -6.67 16.55 -4.13
N GLY A 11 -6.02 17.72 -4.14
CA GLY A 11 -6.28 18.80 -3.20
C GLY A 11 -5.03 19.51 -2.65
N LYS A 12 -3.82 18.93 -2.74
CA LYS A 12 -2.57 19.64 -2.38
C LYS A 12 -1.51 19.53 -3.49
N ASP A 13 -0.80 20.64 -3.67
CA ASP A 13 0.19 20.95 -4.70
C ASP A 13 1.25 19.84 -4.86
N LYS A 14 1.50 19.38 -6.09
CA LYS A 14 2.57 18.41 -6.45
C LYS A 14 3.93 18.77 -5.82
N LYS A 15 4.16 20.06 -5.62
CA LYS A 15 5.35 20.58 -4.94
C LYS A 15 5.49 20.10 -3.49
N ILE A 16 4.38 19.95 -2.77
CA ILE A 16 4.35 19.49 -1.37
C ILE A 16 4.80 18.02 -1.27
N ALA A 17 4.27 17.14 -2.12
CA ALA A 17 4.67 15.73 -2.12
C ALA A 17 6.17 15.54 -2.41
N ILE A 18 6.73 16.38 -3.28
CA ILE A 18 8.17 16.37 -3.56
C ILE A 18 8.95 16.87 -2.35
N LYS A 19 8.48 17.91 -1.68
CA LYS A 19 9.09 18.40 -0.45
C LYS A 19 9.11 17.33 0.64
N GLN A 20 8.01 16.62 0.84
CA GLN A 20 7.95 15.51 1.82
C GLN A 20 8.94 14.39 1.49
N LEU A 21 9.04 14.00 0.22
CA LEU A 21 10.04 13.04 -0.22
C LEU A 21 11.45 13.52 0.11
N GLN A 22 11.76 14.77 -0.24
CA GLN A 22 13.06 15.37 0.00
C GLN A 22 13.34 15.44 1.51
N ALA A 23 12.34 15.78 2.32
CA ALA A 23 12.39 15.82 3.77
C ALA A 23 12.77 14.45 4.37
N LEU A 24 12.08 13.38 3.95
CA LEU A 24 12.35 12.02 4.43
C LEU A 24 13.71 11.49 3.97
N LEU A 25 14.14 11.82 2.75
CA LEU A 25 15.49 11.46 2.29
C LEU A 25 16.55 12.19 3.13
N VAL A 26 16.38 13.49 3.37
CA VAL A 26 17.25 14.31 4.22
C VAL A 26 17.30 13.78 5.66
N PHE A 27 16.15 13.36 6.17
CA PHE A 27 16.00 12.71 7.47
C PHE A 27 16.79 11.41 7.57
N LEU A 28 16.78 10.60 6.50
CA LEU A 28 17.55 9.35 6.42
C LEU A 28 19.03 9.56 6.03
N GLY A 29 19.50 10.81 6.03
CA GLY A 29 20.90 11.18 5.87
C GLY A 29 21.32 11.63 4.47
N ASP A 30 20.40 11.79 3.51
CA ASP A 30 20.74 12.42 2.23
C ASP A 30 21.02 13.93 2.39
N SER A 31 21.85 14.47 1.49
CA SER A 31 22.18 15.90 1.45
C SER A 31 21.57 16.56 0.21
N ILE A 32 20.24 16.72 0.21
CA ILE A 32 19.48 17.38 -0.87
C ILE A 32 18.65 18.55 -0.34
N SER A 33 18.32 19.50 -1.21
CA SER A 33 17.42 20.61 -0.88
C SER A 33 15.95 20.14 -0.83
N VAL A 34 15.16 20.74 0.07
CA VAL A 34 13.71 20.53 0.17
C VAL A 34 12.94 21.66 -0.52
N ASP A 35 13.11 21.75 -1.83
CA ASP A 35 12.58 22.85 -2.66
C ASP A 35 11.22 22.53 -3.31
N GLY A 36 10.83 21.25 -3.33
CA GLY A 36 9.65 20.76 -4.02
C GLY A 36 9.85 20.51 -5.51
N ASP A 37 11.10 20.55 -5.98
CA ASP A 37 11.47 20.27 -7.36
C ASP A 37 12.11 18.88 -7.48
N PHE A 38 11.49 18.02 -8.30
CA PHE A 38 12.01 16.68 -8.57
C PHE A 38 13.09 16.75 -9.64
N GLY A 39 14.24 17.32 -9.28
CA GLY A 39 15.39 17.52 -10.14
C GLY A 39 16.38 16.34 -10.18
N PRO A 40 17.55 16.53 -10.83
CA PRO A 40 18.59 15.50 -10.91
C PRO A 40 19.13 15.06 -9.54
N MET A 41 19.22 15.98 -8.57
CA MET A 41 19.69 15.67 -7.22
C MET A 41 18.70 14.77 -6.47
N THR A 42 17.41 15.14 -6.46
CA THR A 42 16.33 14.30 -5.92
C THR A 42 16.31 12.93 -6.60
N THR A 43 16.44 12.88 -7.93
CA THR A 43 16.49 11.61 -8.69
C THR A 43 17.67 10.73 -8.26
N ARG A 44 18.84 11.32 -8.02
CA ARG A 44 20.04 10.59 -7.58
C ARG A 44 19.86 10.04 -6.16
N ALA A 45 19.35 10.85 -5.23
CA ALA A 45 19.04 10.41 -3.87
C ALA A 45 18.05 9.24 -3.88
N VAL A 46 16.97 9.34 -4.67
CA VAL A 46 16.00 8.26 -4.86
C VAL A 46 16.66 6.97 -5.36
N LYS A 47 17.54 7.04 -6.37
CA LYS A 47 18.22 5.84 -6.87
C LYS A 47 19.16 5.23 -5.83
N SER A 48 19.90 6.07 -5.11
CA SER A 48 20.79 5.64 -4.02
C SER A 48 20.00 4.94 -2.91
N PHE A 49 18.87 5.53 -2.52
CA PHE A 49 17.93 4.94 -1.57
C PHE A 49 17.40 3.58 -2.06
N GLN A 50 16.95 3.52 -3.32
CA GLN A 50 16.45 2.28 -3.92
C GLN A 50 17.52 1.18 -3.95
N GLU A 51 18.76 1.53 -4.30
CA GLU A 51 19.89 0.60 -4.33
C GLU A 51 20.25 0.10 -2.92
N LYS A 52 20.40 1.02 -1.96
CA LYS A 52 20.72 0.73 -0.55
C LYS A 52 19.71 -0.21 0.10
N HIS A 53 18.45 -0.13 -0.30
CA HIS A 53 17.36 -0.90 0.30
C HIS A 53 16.80 -2.00 -0.61
N SER A 54 17.56 -2.43 -1.62
CA SER A 54 17.23 -3.56 -2.51
C SER A 54 15.88 -3.42 -3.22
N LEU A 55 15.50 -2.19 -3.57
CA LEU A 55 14.32 -1.86 -4.35
C LEU A 55 14.65 -1.80 -5.85
N SER A 56 13.61 -1.68 -6.69
CA SER A 56 13.79 -1.45 -8.13
C SER A 56 14.43 -0.08 -8.37
N VAL A 57 15.68 -0.05 -8.85
CA VAL A 57 16.48 1.18 -9.07
C VAL A 57 16.09 1.87 -10.39
N ASP A 58 14.94 2.53 -10.41
CA ASP A 58 14.44 3.25 -11.58
C ASP A 58 14.45 4.78 -11.43
N GLY A 59 14.83 5.29 -10.24
CA GLY A 59 14.83 6.71 -9.92
C GLY A 59 13.44 7.33 -9.83
N LYS A 60 12.41 6.48 -9.76
CA LYS A 60 11.02 6.87 -9.60
C LYS A 60 10.56 6.39 -8.24
N ILE A 61 9.97 7.30 -7.49
CA ILE A 61 9.36 6.88 -6.24
C ILE A 61 7.98 6.29 -6.54
N GLY A 62 7.92 4.96 -6.42
CA GLY A 62 6.69 4.19 -6.35
C GLY A 62 6.34 3.81 -4.91
N GLU A 63 5.20 3.18 -4.73
CA GLU A 63 4.67 2.69 -3.45
C GLU A 63 5.70 1.99 -2.55
N GLN A 64 6.45 1.03 -3.09
CA GLN A 64 7.45 0.27 -2.34
C GLN A 64 8.60 1.15 -1.82
N SER A 65 8.95 2.23 -2.54
CA SER A 65 9.94 3.20 -2.08
C SER A 65 9.39 4.07 -0.95
N TRP A 66 8.14 4.49 -1.01
CA TRP A 66 7.51 5.22 0.10
C TRP A 66 7.36 4.38 1.35
N ILE A 67 6.87 3.15 1.23
CA ILE A 67 6.77 2.20 2.35
C ILE A 67 8.11 2.07 3.07
N LYS A 68 9.20 1.92 2.28
CA LYS A 68 10.54 1.77 2.85
C LYS A 68 11.05 3.06 3.50
N LEU A 69 10.78 4.23 2.89
CA LEU A 69 11.15 5.54 3.43
C LEU A 69 10.50 5.76 4.79
N TYR A 70 9.18 5.57 4.88
CA TYR A 70 8.46 5.72 6.13
C TYR A 70 8.94 4.74 7.20
N LYS A 71 9.32 3.51 6.81
CA LYS A 71 9.62 2.44 7.78
C LYS A 71 10.93 2.76 8.45
N LEU A 72 11.93 3.06 7.63
CA LEU A 72 13.23 3.50 8.12
C LEU A 72 13.13 4.80 8.90
N SER A 73 12.19 5.69 8.53
CA SER A 73 12.00 6.94 9.28
C SER A 73 11.41 6.67 10.67
N LYS A 74 10.47 5.73 10.76
CA LYS A 74 9.92 5.24 12.03
C LYS A 74 10.97 4.49 12.86
N ASP A 75 11.66 3.52 12.28
CA ASP A 75 12.71 2.76 12.96
C ASP A 75 13.81 3.70 13.50
N TYR A 76 14.20 4.72 12.71
CA TYR A 76 15.15 5.74 13.15
C TYR A 76 14.60 6.59 14.29
N ALA A 77 13.34 7.02 14.22
CA ALA A 77 12.67 7.74 15.30
C ALA A 77 12.57 6.92 16.59
N GLU A 78 12.31 5.62 16.49
CA GLU A 78 12.26 4.71 17.64
C GLU A 78 13.66 4.50 18.24
N SER A 79 14.71 4.44 17.41
CA SER A 79 16.09 4.33 17.89
C SER A 79 16.59 5.57 18.64
N LEU A 80 16.00 6.74 18.40
CA LEU A 80 16.28 7.95 19.16
C LEU A 80 15.62 7.95 20.56
N ASN A 81 14.66 7.05 20.80
CA ASN A 81 13.94 6.89 22.07
C ASN A 81 14.41 5.66 22.89
N SER A 82 15.25 4.79 22.33
CA SER A 82 15.57 3.47 22.91
C SER A 82 16.79 3.47 23.84
N ASP A 83 17.62 4.51 23.79
CA ASP A 83 18.63 4.75 24.81
C ASP A 83 17.99 5.66 25.87
N ASP A 84 18.20 5.40 27.16
CA ASP A 84 17.76 6.27 28.29
C ASP A 84 18.38 7.71 28.25
N GLU A 85 18.76 8.20 27.07
CA GLU A 85 19.14 9.58 26.81
C GLU A 85 17.88 10.45 26.71
N ILE A 86 17.78 11.39 27.66
CA ILE A 86 16.80 12.47 27.64
C ILE A 86 16.97 13.20 26.30
N ILE A 87 15.95 13.21 25.44
CA ILE A 87 15.93 14.15 24.31
C ILE A 87 16.03 15.55 24.91
N GLU A 88 17.15 16.22 24.66
CA GLU A 88 17.41 17.55 25.21
C GLU A 88 16.36 18.55 24.71
N ASP A 89 15.96 19.47 25.59
CA ASP A 89 15.04 20.54 25.23
C ASP A 89 15.62 21.35 24.06
N ILE A 90 14.82 21.52 23.00
CA ILE A 90 15.26 22.29 21.82
C ILE A 90 14.70 23.69 21.89
N SER A 91 15.59 24.65 21.71
CA SER A 91 15.28 26.08 21.63
C SER A 91 16.11 26.75 20.53
N ILE A 92 15.92 28.06 20.38
CA ILE A 92 16.66 28.88 19.41
C ILE A 92 18.18 28.85 19.58
N ASP A 93 18.67 28.50 20.77
CA ASP A 93 20.09 28.41 21.09
C ASP A 93 20.68 27.01 20.91
N SER A 94 19.86 26.01 20.53
CA SER A 94 20.31 24.63 20.36
C SER A 94 21.20 24.46 19.11
N GLU A 95 22.32 23.74 19.26
CA GLU A 95 23.26 23.44 18.18
C GLU A 95 23.06 22.04 17.55
N ASP A 96 22.12 21.23 18.07
CA ASP A 96 21.84 19.88 17.55
C ASP A 96 21.10 19.93 16.21
N SER A 97 21.90 20.08 15.15
CA SER A 97 21.41 20.15 13.77
C SER A 97 20.68 18.89 13.30
N THR A 98 20.82 17.76 14.00
CA THR A 98 20.13 16.49 13.71
C THR A 98 18.74 16.52 14.30
N LEU A 99 18.60 16.80 15.59
CA LEU A 99 17.29 16.88 16.26
C LEU A 99 16.44 18.06 15.76
N ILE A 100 17.07 19.19 15.44
CA ILE A 100 16.37 20.35 14.85
C ILE A 100 15.81 20.00 13.46
N ARG A 101 16.61 19.30 12.65
CA ARG A 101 16.16 18.81 11.34
C ARG A 101 15.00 17.84 11.51
N TRP A 102 15.10 16.93 12.47
CA TRP A 102 14.09 15.96 12.84
C TRP A 102 12.75 16.63 13.20
N LEU A 103 12.76 17.60 14.13
CA LEU A 103 11.61 18.42 14.51
C LEU A 103 10.97 19.10 13.29
N SER A 104 11.78 19.77 12.47
CA SER A 104 11.29 20.54 11.33
C SER A 104 10.60 19.66 10.27
N VAL A 105 11.09 18.42 10.08
CA VAL A 105 10.49 17.45 9.16
C VAL A 105 9.14 16.96 9.69
N ILE A 106 9.00 16.68 10.98
CA ILE A 106 7.73 16.15 11.51
C ILE A 106 6.67 17.23 11.61
N LEU A 107 7.01 18.43 12.07
CA LEU A 107 6.09 19.57 12.02
C LEU A 107 5.62 19.82 10.58
N TYR A 108 6.53 19.75 9.60
CA TYR A 108 6.18 19.84 8.20
C TYR A 108 5.23 18.71 7.74
N LEU A 109 5.38 17.49 8.24
CA LEU A 109 4.47 16.38 7.92
C LEU A 109 3.08 16.58 8.55
N ILE A 110 3.00 17.14 9.76
CA ILE A 110 1.75 17.36 10.49
C ILE A 110 0.89 18.45 9.83
N ASP A 111 1.48 19.61 9.49
CA ASP A 111 0.70 20.78 9.06
C ASP A 111 1.11 21.39 7.71
N ASN A 112 2.24 20.95 7.14
CA ASN A 112 2.84 21.45 5.90
C ASN A 112 3.17 22.96 5.94
N ARG A 113 3.56 23.49 7.10
CA ARG A 113 3.92 24.90 7.27
C ARG A 113 5.37 25.11 7.72
N ALA A 114 5.95 24.15 8.44
CA ALA A 114 7.33 24.27 8.91
C ALA A 114 8.32 24.38 7.74
N GLU A 115 9.26 25.34 7.82
CA GLU A 115 10.45 25.28 6.97
C GLU A 115 11.38 24.17 7.47
N ILE A 116 11.83 23.30 6.56
CA ILE A 116 12.80 22.26 6.91
C ILE A 116 14.17 22.92 7.00
N SER A 117 14.71 22.90 8.21
CA SER A 117 15.94 23.61 8.57
C SER A 117 16.82 22.71 9.44
N SER A 118 18.14 22.88 9.34
CA SER A 118 19.10 22.28 10.25
C SER A 118 19.52 23.23 11.38
N SER A 119 18.83 24.37 11.53
CA SER A 119 19.00 25.34 12.61
C SER A 119 17.64 25.82 13.11
N PHE A 120 17.52 26.04 14.43
CA PHE A 120 16.27 26.46 15.04
C PHE A 120 16.04 27.95 14.78
N SER A 121 15.36 28.27 13.69
CA SER A 121 15.11 29.65 13.27
C SER A 121 13.91 30.24 14.00
N LYS A 122 13.75 31.57 13.92
CA LYS A 122 12.53 32.25 14.40
C LYS A 122 11.25 31.75 13.72
N ASP A 123 11.36 31.29 12.47
CA ASP A 123 10.23 30.74 11.73
C ASP A 123 9.88 29.32 12.23
N LEU A 124 10.88 28.51 12.61
CA LEU A 124 10.65 27.22 13.26
C LEU A 124 10.05 27.42 14.66
N GLU A 125 10.56 28.37 15.44
CA GLU A 125 10.00 28.76 16.74
C GLU A 125 8.53 29.19 16.63
N ALA A 126 8.19 30.01 15.64
CA ALA A 126 6.80 30.39 15.38
C ALA A 126 5.90 29.18 15.05
N THR A 127 6.42 28.21 14.30
CA THR A 127 5.71 26.97 13.99
C THR A 127 5.49 26.11 15.25
N VAL A 128 6.49 26.03 16.14
CA VAL A 128 6.38 25.36 17.43
C VAL A 128 5.32 26.02 18.30
N LEU A 129 5.29 27.35 18.37
CA LEU A 129 4.27 28.11 19.11
C LEU A 129 2.85 27.83 18.59
N GLU A 130 2.66 27.82 17.26
CA GLU A 130 1.37 27.47 16.65
C GLU A 130 0.95 26.04 17.01
N PHE A 131 1.88 25.09 16.96
CA PHE A 131 1.64 23.70 17.34
C PHE A 131 1.27 23.58 18.83
N GLN A 132 2.01 24.24 19.72
CA GLN A 132 1.73 24.26 21.15
C GLN A 132 0.32 24.80 21.44
N ALA A 133 -0.06 25.93 20.82
CA ALA A 133 -1.39 26.51 20.95
C ALA A 133 -2.48 25.56 20.45
N GLN A 134 -2.26 24.89 19.30
CA GLN A 134 -3.20 23.91 18.74
C GLN A 134 -3.39 22.69 19.65
N LYS A 135 -2.34 22.26 20.34
CA LYS A 135 -2.33 21.07 21.20
C LYS A 135 -2.66 21.36 22.66
N GLY A 136 -2.80 22.63 23.04
CA GLY A 136 -3.03 23.04 24.42
C GLY A 136 -1.81 22.82 25.31
N CYS A 137 -0.61 22.86 24.73
CA CYS A 137 0.66 22.89 25.47
C CYS A 137 0.94 24.31 25.98
N GLU A 138 1.93 24.44 26.87
CA GLU A 138 2.47 25.77 27.21
C GLU A 138 3.15 26.38 25.96
N GLU A 139 2.79 27.62 25.61
CA GLU A 139 3.32 28.35 24.44
C GLU A 139 4.70 28.94 24.73
N SER A 140 5.67 28.08 25.05
CA SER A 140 7.03 28.46 25.43
C SER A 140 7.96 28.72 24.25
N GLY A 141 7.59 28.27 23.04
CA GLY A 141 8.47 28.26 21.87
C GLY A 141 9.62 27.25 21.95
N CYS A 142 9.73 26.53 23.08
CA CYS A 142 10.70 25.46 23.30
C CYS A 142 10.03 24.11 23.06
N VAL A 143 10.78 23.14 22.55
CA VAL A 143 10.32 21.76 22.39
C VAL A 143 10.81 20.94 23.57
N ASP A 144 10.00 20.92 24.61
CA ASP A 144 10.19 20.08 25.79
C ASP A 144 9.64 18.66 25.59
N SER A 145 9.87 17.79 26.56
CA SER A 145 9.36 16.41 26.56
C SER A 145 7.85 16.28 26.27
N GLY A 146 7.02 17.19 26.78
CA GLY A 146 5.57 17.15 26.56
C GLY A 146 5.18 17.56 25.14
N VAL A 147 5.90 18.52 24.55
CA VAL A 147 5.73 18.87 23.13
C VAL A 147 6.18 17.71 22.25
N TRP A 148 7.31 17.06 22.57
CA TRP A 148 7.79 15.90 21.84
C TRP A 148 6.77 14.78 21.79
N ASP A 149 6.21 14.39 22.94
CA ASP A 149 5.19 13.33 23.01
C ASP A 149 4.02 13.56 22.03
N ARG A 150 3.56 14.81 21.92
CA ARG A 150 2.47 15.20 21.01
C ARG A 150 2.90 15.21 19.55
N VAL A 151 4.11 15.67 19.25
CA VAL A 151 4.70 15.62 17.91
C VAL A 151 4.82 14.15 17.45
N PHE A 152 5.28 13.26 18.33
CA PHE A 152 5.37 11.83 18.06
C PHE A 152 4.00 11.16 17.89
N GLU A 153 3.02 11.48 18.73
CA GLU A 153 1.66 10.94 18.66
C GLU A 153 0.99 11.28 17.32
N ASP A 154 1.00 12.56 16.93
CA ASP A 154 0.41 13.04 15.67
C ASP A 154 1.16 12.51 14.45
N GLY A 155 2.50 12.52 14.49
CA GLY A 155 3.33 11.98 13.43
C GLY A 155 3.09 10.49 13.22
N ARG A 156 2.96 9.71 14.31
CA ARG A 156 2.59 8.28 14.24
C ARG A 156 1.18 8.08 13.68
N ALA A 157 0.18 8.85 14.10
CA ALA A 157 -1.18 8.71 13.59
C ALA A 157 -1.27 8.98 12.08
N GLU A 158 -0.55 9.98 11.56
CA GLU A 158 -0.46 10.25 10.14
C GLU A 158 0.26 9.12 9.40
N ILE A 159 1.41 8.67 9.94
CA ILE A 159 2.19 7.56 9.37
C ILE A 159 1.40 6.24 9.38
N ASP A 160 0.68 5.91 10.45
CA ASP A 160 -0.14 4.69 10.55
C ASP A 160 -1.37 4.77 9.64
N GLY A 161 -1.96 5.96 9.47
CA GLY A 161 -2.94 6.24 8.42
C GLY A 161 -2.37 6.02 7.02
N ILE A 162 -1.08 6.31 6.83
CA ILE A 162 -0.37 6.04 5.58
C ILE A 162 -0.14 4.55 5.35
N TYR A 163 0.29 3.85 6.39
CA TYR A 163 0.62 2.43 6.37
C TYR A 163 -0.57 1.50 6.25
N SER A 164 -1.68 1.83 6.90
CA SER A 164 -2.89 0.98 6.91
C SER A 164 -3.53 0.77 5.53
N LEU A 165 -3.12 1.56 4.52
CA LEU A 165 -3.61 1.48 3.15
C LEU A 165 -2.68 0.74 2.16
N LEU A 166 -1.43 0.43 2.53
CA LEU A 166 -0.42 -0.11 1.61
C LEU A 166 0.12 -1.47 2.08
N LEU A 167 0.16 -2.45 1.19
CA LEU A 167 0.66 -3.79 1.50
C LEU A 167 2.21 -3.82 1.51
N THR A 168 2.84 -3.85 2.69
CA THR A 168 4.31 -3.96 2.78
C THR A 168 4.79 -5.38 2.44
N ASN A 169 6.03 -5.51 1.95
CA ASN A 169 6.60 -6.83 1.69
C ASN A 169 6.70 -7.67 2.96
N GLU A 170 7.02 -7.04 4.09
CA GLU A 170 7.07 -7.68 5.39
C GLU A 170 5.69 -8.19 5.83
N TYR A 171 4.63 -7.39 5.67
CA TYR A 171 3.27 -7.83 5.98
C TYR A 171 2.80 -8.97 5.06
N ILE A 172 3.15 -8.91 3.76
CA ILE A 172 2.91 -10.03 2.84
C ILE A 172 3.66 -11.27 3.33
N ASP A 173 4.90 -11.14 3.76
CA ASP A 173 5.73 -12.26 4.21
C ASP A 173 5.15 -12.91 5.46
N GLU A 174 4.87 -12.11 6.49
CA GLU A 174 4.23 -12.53 7.73
C GLU A 174 2.91 -13.25 7.45
N LYS A 175 1.97 -12.61 6.74
CA LYS A 175 0.65 -13.19 6.49
C LYS A 175 0.71 -14.39 5.55
N SER A 176 1.68 -14.48 4.65
CA SER A 176 1.90 -15.69 3.84
C SER A 176 2.28 -16.88 4.72
N ILE A 177 3.25 -16.68 5.62
CA ILE A 177 3.74 -17.70 6.55
C ILE A 177 2.63 -18.16 7.49
N GLU A 178 1.90 -17.23 8.12
CA GLU A 178 0.74 -17.53 8.98
C GLU A 178 -0.33 -18.36 8.23
N ASN A 179 -0.47 -18.15 6.93
CA ASN A 179 -1.41 -18.87 6.09
C ASN A 179 -0.83 -20.14 5.45
N GLY A 180 0.41 -20.53 5.76
CA GLY A 180 1.04 -21.76 5.28
C GLY A 180 1.54 -21.69 3.84
N LEU A 181 1.86 -20.50 3.33
CA LEU A 181 2.37 -20.30 1.97
C LEU A 181 3.75 -19.66 1.99
N ALA A 182 4.60 -20.09 1.05
CA ALA A 182 5.89 -19.43 0.84
C ALA A 182 5.66 -17.98 0.38
N PRO A 183 6.28 -16.97 1.01
CA PRO A 183 6.01 -15.58 0.65
C PRO A 183 6.32 -15.22 -0.81
N ALA A 184 7.38 -15.80 -1.37
CA ALA A 184 7.71 -15.65 -2.79
C ALA A 184 6.59 -16.13 -3.71
N ALA A 185 5.78 -17.13 -3.30
CA ALA A 185 4.65 -17.62 -4.09
C ALA A 185 3.48 -16.62 -4.10
N VAL A 186 3.18 -16.00 -2.95
CA VAL A 186 2.16 -14.96 -2.86
C VAL A 186 2.58 -13.70 -3.64
N LYS A 187 3.84 -13.26 -3.49
CA LYS A 187 4.42 -12.16 -4.27
C LYS A 187 4.39 -12.43 -5.78
N ALA A 188 4.56 -13.69 -6.21
CA ALA A 188 4.41 -14.08 -7.61
C ALA A 188 2.98 -13.87 -8.12
N VAL A 189 1.96 -14.25 -7.34
CA VAL A 189 0.55 -14.02 -7.69
C VAL A 189 0.26 -12.53 -7.81
N ILE A 190 0.66 -11.73 -6.80
CA ILE A 190 0.52 -10.26 -6.80
C ILE A 190 1.13 -9.66 -8.08
N LYS A 191 2.34 -10.11 -8.45
CA LYS A 191 3.04 -9.63 -9.63
C LYS A 191 2.29 -9.93 -10.93
N VAL A 192 1.72 -11.14 -11.04
CA VAL A 192 1.06 -11.59 -12.27
C VAL A 192 -0.35 -11.02 -12.42
N GLU A 193 -1.12 -10.91 -11.34
CA GLU A 193 -2.53 -10.48 -11.40
C GLU A 193 -2.69 -8.98 -11.57
N SER A 194 -1.98 -8.18 -10.76
CA SER A 194 -2.17 -6.71 -10.73
C SER A 194 -0.89 -5.93 -10.97
N SER A 195 0.27 -6.61 -11.07
CA SER A 195 1.58 -5.97 -10.97
C SER A 195 1.79 -5.22 -9.65
N GLY A 196 1.11 -5.63 -8.58
CA GLY A 196 1.23 -5.05 -7.24
C GLY A 196 0.36 -3.82 -6.99
N ARG A 197 -0.85 -3.73 -7.57
CA ARG A 197 -1.74 -2.58 -7.34
C ARG A 197 -3.15 -3.02 -7.00
N GLY A 198 -3.59 -2.78 -5.77
CA GLY A 198 -4.94 -3.01 -5.30
C GLY A 198 -5.92 -1.88 -5.59
N PHE A 199 -5.42 -0.66 -5.80
CA PHE A 199 -6.23 0.52 -6.06
C PHE A 199 -5.75 1.29 -7.29
N TYR A 200 -6.68 1.99 -7.95
CA TYR A 200 -6.35 3.03 -8.92
C TYR A 200 -5.96 4.33 -8.22
N GLN A 201 -5.49 5.31 -8.99
CA GLN A 201 -5.12 6.64 -8.48
C GLN A 201 -6.30 7.37 -7.84
N ASP A 202 -7.53 7.12 -8.32
CA ASP A 202 -8.76 7.68 -7.77
C ASP A 202 -9.28 6.96 -6.52
N LYS A 203 -8.43 6.13 -5.88
CA LYS A 203 -8.69 5.36 -4.65
C LYS A 203 -9.76 4.29 -4.75
N ARG A 204 -10.33 4.05 -5.94
CA ARG A 204 -11.23 2.92 -6.14
C ARG A 204 -10.41 1.64 -6.36
N PRO A 205 -10.85 0.47 -5.87
CA PRO A 205 -10.17 -0.79 -6.12
C PRO A 205 -9.93 -1.01 -7.62
N THR A 206 -8.82 -1.65 -7.97
CA THR A 206 -8.61 -2.10 -9.34
C THR A 206 -9.69 -3.10 -9.72
N ILE A 207 -10.31 -2.92 -10.89
CA ILE A 207 -11.35 -3.83 -11.37
C ILE A 207 -11.14 -4.22 -12.83
N LEU A 208 -11.71 -5.37 -13.20
CA LEU A 208 -11.96 -5.70 -14.60
C LEU A 208 -13.41 -6.17 -14.73
N PHE A 209 -14.21 -5.44 -15.49
CA PHE A 209 -15.61 -5.78 -15.69
C PHE A 209 -15.80 -6.74 -16.87
N GLU A 210 -16.47 -7.87 -16.59
CA GLU A 210 -16.66 -8.97 -17.51
C GLU A 210 -18.09 -9.05 -18.06
N GLY A 211 -18.36 -8.37 -19.18
CA GLY A 211 -19.72 -8.30 -19.74
C GLY A 211 -20.33 -9.65 -20.16
N HIS A 212 -19.48 -10.65 -20.46
CA HIS A 212 -19.94 -12.02 -20.71
C HIS A 212 -20.30 -12.79 -19.45
N LYS A 213 -19.70 -12.45 -18.30
CA LYS A 213 -20.15 -12.94 -17.00
C LYS A 213 -21.43 -12.25 -16.59
N PHE A 214 -21.55 -10.94 -16.85
CA PHE A 214 -22.77 -10.18 -16.58
C PHE A 214 -23.97 -10.73 -17.34
N TRP A 215 -23.79 -11.06 -18.63
CA TRP A 215 -24.79 -11.81 -19.40
C TRP A 215 -25.24 -13.09 -18.68
N GLY A 216 -24.28 -13.90 -18.19
CA GLY A 216 -24.58 -15.13 -17.46
C GLY A 216 -25.30 -14.92 -16.13
N GLN A 217 -24.92 -13.89 -15.36
CA GLN A 217 -25.57 -13.54 -14.09
C GLN A 217 -27.00 -13.04 -14.29
N LEU A 218 -27.25 -12.22 -15.32
CA LEU A 218 -28.61 -11.80 -15.67
C LEU A 218 -29.48 -13.00 -16.06
N LYS A 219 -28.97 -13.93 -16.87
CA LYS A 219 -29.70 -15.16 -17.20
C LYS A 219 -30.04 -16.00 -15.98
N SER A 220 -29.13 -16.12 -15.01
CA SER A 220 -29.39 -16.91 -13.79
C SER A 220 -30.47 -16.30 -12.91
N LYS A 221 -30.72 -14.99 -13.03
CA LYS A 221 -31.85 -14.26 -12.42
C LYS A 221 -33.13 -14.26 -13.25
N GLY A 222 -33.14 -14.88 -14.43
CA GLY A 222 -34.32 -14.96 -15.31
C GLY A 222 -34.53 -13.75 -16.22
N PHE A 223 -33.55 -12.85 -16.34
CA PHE A 223 -33.58 -11.82 -17.38
C PHE A 223 -33.31 -12.44 -18.76
N GLU A 224 -33.77 -11.77 -19.81
CA GLU A 224 -33.41 -12.04 -21.21
C GLU A 224 -32.38 -11.00 -21.69
N PRO A 225 -31.06 -11.24 -21.54
CA PRO A 225 -30.06 -10.19 -21.77
C PRO A 225 -30.04 -9.67 -23.20
N LYS A 226 -30.48 -10.48 -24.17
CA LYS A 226 -30.57 -10.10 -25.58
C LYS A 226 -31.44 -8.85 -25.79
N GLU A 227 -32.47 -8.68 -24.98
CA GLU A 227 -33.38 -7.53 -25.03
C GLU A 227 -32.76 -6.25 -24.45
N LEU A 228 -31.70 -6.39 -23.66
CA LEU A 228 -30.99 -5.30 -22.99
C LEU A 228 -29.71 -4.86 -23.72
N VAL A 229 -29.35 -5.51 -24.84
CA VAL A 229 -28.09 -5.26 -25.56
C VAL A 229 -28.05 -3.89 -26.23
N GLU A 230 -29.18 -3.40 -26.73
CA GLU A 230 -29.23 -2.12 -27.46
C GLU A 230 -28.74 -0.98 -26.57
N GLY A 231 -27.66 -0.34 -26.99
CA GLY A 231 -26.98 0.71 -26.23
C GLY A 231 -26.02 0.20 -25.15
N ASN A 232 -25.97 -1.11 -24.86
CA ASN A 232 -25.15 -1.77 -23.83
C ASN A 232 -24.11 -2.76 -24.39
N GLU A 233 -23.73 -2.63 -25.65
CA GLU A 233 -22.91 -3.61 -26.38
C GLU A 233 -21.51 -3.81 -25.77
N ASN A 234 -21.00 -2.84 -25.02
CA ASN A 234 -19.69 -2.89 -24.35
C ASN A 234 -19.75 -3.44 -22.91
N ILE A 235 -20.94 -3.65 -22.37
CA ILE A 235 -21.15 -4.23 -21.03
C ILE A 235 -21.94 -5.55 -21.07
N LEU A 236 -22.55 -5.89 -22.21
CA LEU A 236 -23.42 -7.05 -22.32
C LEU A 236 -23.20 -7.80 -23.63
N TYR A 237 -22.63 -9.00 -23.56
CA TYR A 237 -22.32 -9.82 -24.73
C TYR A 237 -22.21 -11.31 -24.35
N PRO A 238 -22.65 -12.26 -25.20
CA PRO A 238 -22.78 -13.67 -24.80
C PRO A 238 -21.46 -14.46 -24.73
N TYR A 239 -20.40 -13.99 -25.42
CA TYR A 239 -19.12 -14.68 -25.52
C TYR A 239 -17.97 -13.77 -25.16
N TRP A 240 -16.92 -14.33 -24.55
CA TRP A 240 -15.72 -13.59 -24.19
C TRP A 240 -15.11 -12.85 -25.39
N THR A 241 -14.76 -11.57 -25.18
CA THR A 241 -14.08 -10.75 -26.18
C THR A 241 -13.18 -9.72 -25.51
N LYS A 242 -12.00 -9.48 -26.09
CA LYS A 242 -11.07 -8.45 -25.63
C LYS A 242 -11.42 -7.03 -26.10
N LYS A 243 -12.43 -6.88 -26.97
CA LYS A 243 -12.76 -5.62 -27.68
C LYS A 243 -13.05 -4.45 -26.74
N TYR A 244 -13.65 -4.74 -25.58
CA TYR A 244 -14.21 -3.71 -24.70
C TYR A 244 -13.34 -3.39 -23.49
N TYR A 245 -12.28 -4.16 -23.23
CA TYR A 245 -11.41 -3.93 -22.09
C TYR A 245 -10.60 -2.66 -22.26
N SER A 246 -10.42 -1.95 -21.15
CA SER A 246 -9.54 -0.80 -21.09
C SER A 246 -8.53 -0.90 -19.95
N ARG A 247 -7.37 -0.29 -20.14
CA ARG A 247 -6.39 -0.09 -19.06
C ARG A 247 -6.72 1.14 -18.19
N SER A 248 -7.81 1.84 -18.49
CA SER A 248 -8.24 3.07 -17.80
C SER A 248 -9.27 2.76 -16.73
N SER A 249 -9.01 3.17 -15.48
CA SER A 249 -9.93 3.05 -14.35
C SER A 249 -11.30 3.64 -14.69
N ALA A 250 -11.33 4.85 -15.22
CA ALA A 250 -12.55 5.56 -15.60
C ALA A 250 -13.41 4.77 -16.58
N LYS A 251 -12.80 4.04 -17.52
CA LYS A 251 -13.52 3.23 -18.50
C LYS A 251 -14.07 1.94 -17.89
N GLU A 252 -13.32 1.26 -17.03
CA GLU A 252 -13.81 0.05 -16.36
C GLU A 252 -14.94 0.38 -15.36
N TYR A 253 -14.80 1.45 -14.56
CA TYR A 253 -15.87 1.89 -13.68
C TYR A 253 -17.08 2.40 -14.45
N SER A 254 -16.91 3.16 -15.54
CA SER A 254 -18.05 3.54 -16.39
C SER A 254 -18.81 2.33 -16.94
N ARG A 255 -18.13 1.23 -17.24
CA ARG A 255 -18.77 -0.03 -17.65
C ARG A 255 -19.51 -0.68 -16.48
N LEU A 256 -18.90 -0.73 -15.31
CA LEU A 256 -19.52 -1.27 -14.10
C LEU A 256 -20.76 -0.47 -13.68
N ASP A 257 -20.68 0.86 -13.62
CA ASP A 257 -21.77 1.76 -13.22
C ASP A 257 -22.99 1.60 -14.13
N ARG A 258 -22.76 1.42 -15.44
CA ARG A 258 -23.84 1.14 -16.39
C ARG A 258 -24.46 -0.23 -16.20
N ALA A 259 -23.68 -1.24 -15.82
CA ALA A 259 -24.21 -2.56 -15.48
C ALA A 259 -24.98 -2.53 -14.15
N ILE A 260 -24.51 -1.76 -13.16
CA ILE A 260 -25.18 -1.52 -11.88
C ILE A 260 -26.57 -0.93 -12.09
N ALA A 261 -26.71 0.00 -13.04
CA ALA A 261 -28.00 0.58 -13.41
C ALA A 261 -29.01 -0.44 -13.98
N ILE A 262 -28.56 -1.62 -14.43
CA ILE A 262 -29.42 -2.72 -14.91
C ILE A 262 -29.72 -3.69 -13.77
N ASP A 263 -28.69 -4.25 -13.14
CA ASP A 263 -28.82 -5.09 -11.93
C ASP A 263 -27.49 -5.07 -11.17
N GLU A 264 -27.49 -4.38 -10.02
CA GLU A 264 -26.30 -4.14 -9.20
C GLU A 264 -25.61 -5.44 -8.76
N GLU A 265 -26.35 -6.38 -8.19
CA GLU A 265 -25.76 -7.63 -7.67
C GLU A 265 -25.06 -8.43 -8.79
N SER A 266 -25.70 -8.55 -9.96
CA SER A 266 -25.12 -9.23 -11.13
C SER A 266 -23.89 -8.50 -11.65
N ALA A 267 -23.91 -7.16 -11.63
CA ALA A 267 -22.80 -6.33 -12.06
C ALA A 267 -21.58 -6.51 -11.14
N LEU A 268 -21.78 -6.39 -9.82
CA LEU A 268 -20.73 -6.58 -8.82
C LEU A 268 -20.14 -8.00 -8.87
N LYS A 269 -20.99 -9.02 -9.07
CA LYS A 269 -20.56 -10.41 -9.27
C LYS A 269 -19.74 -10.61 -10.54
N SER A 270 -19.89 -9.73 -11.52
CA SER A 270 -19.27 -9.84 -12.85
C SER A 270 -18.02 -8.98 -13.02
N ALA A 271 -17.51 -8.37 -11.94
CA ALA A 271 -16.20 -7.74 -11.91
C ALA A 271 -15.22 -8.56 -11.07
N SER A 272 -13.94 -8.55 -11.43
CA SER A 272 -12.84 -8.88 -10.53
C SER A 272 -12.46 -7.66 -9.72
N TRP A 273 -11.99 -7.87 -8.48
CA TRP A 273 -11.74 -6.79 -7.52
C TRP A 273 -10.35 -6.89 -6.89
N GLY A 274 -9.70 -5.73 -6.77
CA GLY A 274 -8.47 -5.52 -6.01
C GLY A 274 -7.23 -6.22 -6.57
N MET A 275 -6.19 -6.26 -5.74
CA MET A 275 -4.83 -6.70 -6.06
C MET A 275 -4.77 -8.14 -6.58
N PHE A 276 -5.66 -9.00 -6.08
CA PHE A 276 -5.72 -10.42 -6.39
C PHE A 276 -6.77 -10.75 -7.47
N GLN A 277 -7.51 -9.75 -7.95
CA GLN A 277 -8.50 -9.89 -9.02
C GLN A 277 -9.52 -11.02 -8.77
N ILE A 278 -10.00 -11.15 -7.52
CA ILE A 278 -11.02 -12.15 -7.18
C ILE A 278 -12.35 -11.70 -7.80
N MET A 279 -12.97 -12.58 -8.60
CA MET A 279 -14.29 -12.32 -9.19
C MET A 279 -15.37 -12.20 -8.11
N GLY A 280 -16.25 -11.21 -8.21
CA GLY A 280 -17.31 -10.98 -7.23
C GLY A 280 -18.27 -12.16 -7.05
N PHE A 281 -18.50 -12.97 -8.09
CA PHE A 281 -19.30 -14.20 -7.95
C PHE A 281 -18.67 -15.25 -7.02
N ASN A 282 -17.38 -15.10 -6.68
CA ASN A 282 -16.67 -15.95 -5.72
C ASN A 282 -16.75 -15.41 -4.27
N HIS A 283 -17.57 -14.41 -3.96
CA HIS A 283 -17.65 -13.79 -2.63
C HIS A 283 -17.79 -14.81 -1.48
N LYS A 284 -18.59 -15.87 -1.65
CA LYS A 284 -18.74 -16.93 -0.64
C LYS A 284 -17.44 -17.71 -0.38
N SER A 285 -16.69 -18.00 -1.44
CA SER A 285 -15.38 -18.63 -1.32
C SER A 285 -14.37 -17.68 -0.69
N ALA A 286 -14.51 -16.36 -0.90
CA ALA A 286 -13.72 -15.34 -0.22
C ALA A 286 -14.17 -15.08 1.24
N GLY A 287 -15.26 -15.69 1.72
CA GLY A 287 -15.70 -15.62 3.11
C GLY A 287 -16.89 -14.72 3.40
N PHE A 288 -17.56 -14.18 2.37
CA PHE A 288 -18.63 -13.20 2.53
C PHE A 288 -19.98 -13.77 2.10
N ASP A 289 -21.03 -13.49 2.87
CA ASP A 289 -22.37 -14.00 2.62
C ASP A 289 -22.99 -13.36 1.38
N THR A 290 -22.66 -12.09 1.14
CA THR A 290 -23.11 -11.31 -0.01
C THR A 290 -21.96 -10.71 -0.81
N VAL A 291 -22.22 -10.39 -2.09
CA VAL A 291 -21.24 -9.68 -2.93
C VAL A 291 -21.01 -8.24 -2.44
N TYR A 292 -22.01 -7.64 -1.80
CA TYR A 292 -21.93 -6.29 -1.24
C TYR A 292 -20.92 -6.21 -0.11
N GLU A 293 -21.00 -7.13 0.86
CA GLU A 293 -20.02 -7.24 1.94
C GLU A 293 -18.61 -7.45 1.39
N PHE A 294 -18.45 -8.34 0.40
CA PHE A 294 -17.16 -8.55 -0.25
C PHE A 294 -16.61 -7.26 -0.89
N VAL A 295 -17.43 -6.54 -1.65
CA VAL A 295 -16.99 -5.31 -2.33
C VAL A 295 -16.64 -4.22 -1.31
N GLU A 296 -17.45 -4.04 -0.27
CA GLU A 296 -17.15 -3.08 0.80
C GLU A 296 -15.86 -3.45 1.55
N TYR A 297 -15.63 -4.73 1.83
CA TYR A 297 -14.39 -5.20 2.46
C TYR A 297 -13.14 -4.89 1.61
N ILE A 298 -13.21 -5.17 0.31
CA ILE A 298 -12.10 -4.97 -0.63
C ILE A 298 -11.78 -3.48 -0.84
N LYS A 299 -12.75 -2.59 -0.64
CA LYS A 299 -12.56 -1.12 -0.71
C LYS A 299 -11.75 -0.56 0.45
N VAL A 300 -11.64 -1.28 1.58
CA VAL A 300 -11.01 -0.75 2.80
C VAL A 300 -9.50 -0.60 2.63
N SER A 301 -8.79 -1.66 2.27
CA SER A 301 -7.33 -1.65 2.14
C SER A 301 -6.81 -2.81 1.29
N GLU A 302 -5.52 -2.76 0.93
CA GLU A 302 -4.88 -3.90 0.27
C GLU A 302 -4.71 -5.07 1.25
N ALA A 303 -4.60 -4.82 2.56
CA ALA A 303 -4.53 -5.87 3.57
C ALA A 303 -5.83 -6.69 3.59
N ASN A 304 -6.99 -6.01 3.53
CA ASN A 304 -8.29 -6.67 3.34
C ASN A 304 -8.33 -7.50 2.05
N GLN A 305 -7.71 -7.02 0.97
CA GLN A 305 -7.60 -7.76 -0.29
C GLN A 305 -6.75 -9.03 -0.15
N LEU A 306 -5.65 -8.97 0.60
CA LEU A 306 -4.78 -10.11 0.91
C LEU A 306 -5.49 -11.16 1.76
N GLU A 307 -6.21 -10.75 2.80
CA GLU A 307 -6.97 -11.65 3.67
C GLU A 307 -8.10 -12.37 2.92
N ALA A 308 -8.84 -11.64 2.07
CA ALA A 308 -9.86 -12.21 1.21
C ALA A 308 -9.25 -13.23 0.24
N PHE A 309 -8.03 -12.98 -0.27
CA PHE A 309 -7.29 -13.91 -1.10
C PHE A 309 -6.93 -15.21 -0.39
N PHE A 310 -6.41 -15.15 0.84
CA PHE A 310 -6.10 -16.37 1.60
C PHE A 310 -7.35 -17.20 1.88
N THR A 311 -8.45 -16.55 2.25
CA THR A 311 -9.74 -17.23 2.47
C THR A 311 -10.23 -17.87 1.19
N PHE A 312 -10.17 -17.14 0.07
CA PHE A 312 -10.52 -17.63 -1.26
C PHE A 312 -9.70 -18.85 -1.67
N LEU A 313 -8.38 -18.86 -1.45
CA LEU A 313 -7.54 -20.01 -1.77
C LEU A 313 -7.91 -21.26 -0.97
N LYS A 314 -8.08 -21.09 0.35
CA LYS A 314 -8.37 -22.18 1.29
C LYS A 314 -9.72 -22.82 0.98
N LYS A 315 -10.76 -22.01 0.72
CA LYS A 315 -12.11 -22.51 0.40
C LYS A 315 -12.28 -22.92 -1.06
N GLY A 316 -11.60 -22.24 -1.99
CA GLY A 316 -11.70 -22.46 -3.44
C GLY A 316 -10.90 -23.66 -3.96
N GLY A 317 -10.07 -24.28 -3.11
CA GLY A 317 -9.33 -25.50 -3.46
C GLY A 317 -8.05 -25.30 -4.25
N CYS A 318 -7.66 -24.05 -4.55
CA CYS A 318 -6.40 -23.76 -5.25
C CYS A 318 -5.19 -23.71 -4.31
N PHE A 319 -5.40 -23.64 -2.99
CA PHE A 319 -4.35 -23.50 -1.98
C PHE A 319 -3.22 -24.52 -2.14
N ARG A 320 -3.54 -25.82 -2.21
CA ARG A 320 -2.54 -26.90 -2.28
C ARG A 320 -1.64 -26.80 -3.50
N HIS A 321 -2.16 -26.26 -4.62
CA HIS A 321 -1.36 -26.08 -5.83
C HIS A 321 -0.38 -24.92 -5.70
N LEU A 322 -0.76 -23.85 -4.99
CA LEU A 322 0.16 -22.75 -4.70
C LEU A 322 1.23 -23.19 -3.69
N GLU A 323 0.81 -23.89 -2.64
CA GLU A 323 1.69 -24.46 -1.61
C GLU A 323 2.76 -25.38 -2.21
N SER A 324 2.33 -26.31 -3.08
CA SER A 324 3.24 -27.24 -3.76
C SER A 324 3.98 -26.62 -4.95
N LYS A 325 3.77 -25.32 -5.25
CA LYS A 325 4.29 -24.63 -6.44
C LYS A 325 3.98 -25.34 -7.76
N ASP A 326 2.83 -26.00 -7.85
CA ASP A 326 2.33 -26.60 -9.10
C ASP A 326 1.67 -25.50 -9.93
N TRP A 327 2.49 -24.73 -10.65
CA TRP A 327 2.06 -23.52 -11.36
C TRP A 327 1.02 -23.79 -12.45
N GLU A 328 1.08 -24.95 -13.11
CA GLU A 328 0.09 -25.33 -14.12
C GLU A 328 -1.27 -25.60 -13.47
N LYS A 329 -1.31 -26.42 -12.40
CA LYS A 329 -2.59 -26.69 -11.70
C LYS A 329 -3.11 -25.45 -11.00
N PHE A 330 -2.23 -24.64 -10.40
CA PHE A 330 -2.62 -23.38 -9.77
C PHE A 330 -3.21 -22.41 -10.79
N ALA A 331 -2.53 -22.15 -11.91
CA ALA A 331 -3.01 -21.24 -12.94
C ALA A 331 -4.34 -21.72 -13.56
N ARG A 332 -4.49 -23.03 -13.78
CA ARG A 332 -5.78 -23.61 -14.22
C ARG A 332 -6.89 -23.38 -13.18
N CYS A 333 -6.59 -23.59 -11.91
CA CYS A 333 -7.56 -23.44 -10.82
C CYS A 333 -7.97 -21.98 -10.63
N TYR A 334 -6.99 -21.08 -10.62
CA TYR A 334 -7.16 -19.66 -10.30
C TYR A 334 -7.64 -18.83 -11.49
N ASN A 335 -7.00 -18.97 -12.66
CA ASN A 335 -7.31 -18.19 -13.87
C ASN A 335 -8.28 -18.91 -14.83
N GLY A 336 -8.62 -20.18 -14.57
CA GLY A 336 -9.55 -20.96 -15.37
C GLY A 336 -8.94 -21.57 -16.64
N SER A 337 -9.79 -22.16 -17.49
CA SER A 337 -9.35 -22.95 -18.66
C SER A 337 -8.54 -22.18 -19.71
N GLY A 338 -8.65 -20.85 -19.73
CA GLY A 338 -7.87 -19.98 -20.62
C GLY A 338 -6.41 -19.77 -20.21
N PHE A 339 -5.98 -20.28 -19.05
CA PHE A 339 -4.68 -19.94 -18.45
C PHE A 339 -3.50 -20.17 -19.39
N LYS A 340 -3.49 -21.30 -20.12
CA LYS A 340 -2.38 -21.74 -20.98
C LYS A 340 -2.18 -20.83 -22.19
N LYS A 341 -3.27 -20.31 -22.76
CA LYS A 341 -3.22 -19.35 -23.88
C LYS A 341 -2.58 -18.02 -23.45
N ASN A 342 -2.73 -17.65 -22.18
CA ASN A 342 -2.20 -16.41 -21.61
C ASN A 342 -0.85 -16.60 -20.89
N GLY A 343 -0.34 -17.84 -20.84
CA GLY A 343 0.94 -18.21 -20.22
C GLY A 343 1.02 -17.91 -18.74
N TYR A 344 -0.09 -18.01 -18.01
CA TYR A 344 -0.13 -17.70 -16.56
C TYR A 344 0.80 -18.57 -15.74
N ASP A 345 0.84 -19.87 -16.04
CA ASP A 345 1.75 -20.86 -15.45
C ASP A 345 3.22 -20.40 -15.53
N SER A 346 3.70 -20.12 -16.74
CA SER A 346 5.07 -19.68 -16.98
C SER A 346 5.38 -18.31 -16.38
N LYS A 347 4.39 -17.42 -16.29
CA LYS A 347 4.55 -16.09 -15.68
C LYS A 347 4.68 -16.18 -14.16
N LEU A 348 3.86 -17.01 -13.53
CA LEU A 348 3.89 -17.24 -12.08
C LEU A 348 5.21 -17.87 -11.66
N GLU A 349 5.66 -18.90 -12.39
CA GLU A 349 6.95 -19.55 -12.12
C GLU A 349 8.12 -18.55 -12.22
N LYS A 350 8.18 -17.76 -13.30
CA LYS A 350 9.22 -16.74 -13.48
C LYS A 350 9.17 -15.67 -12.40
N ALA A 351 7.97 -15.23 -12.00
CA ALA A 351 7.80 -14.25 -10.94
C ALA A 351 8.27 -14.80 -9.59
N TYR A 352 7.95 -16.06 -9.29
CA TYR A 352 8.38 -16.75 -8.08
C TYR A 352 9.90 -16.81 -7.94
N PHE A 353 10.61 -17.27 -8.98
CA PHE A 353 12.07 -17.33 -8.93
C PHE A 353 12.70 -15.95 -8.76
N LYS A 354 12.16 -14.93 -9.44
CA LYS A 354 12.62 -13.54 -9.27
C LYS A 354 12.38 -13.02 -7.85
N SER A 355 11.25 -13.37 -7.23
CA SER A 355 10.96 -12.99 -5.85
C SER A 355 11.86 -13.71 -4.85
N LYS A 356 12.31 -14.92 -5.16
CA LYS A 356 13.28 -15.67 -4.34
C LYS A 356 14.69 -15.08 -4.41
N ASP A 357 15.14 -14.65 -5.58
CA ASP A 357 16.47 -14.05 -5.77
C ASP A 357 16.64 -12.69 -5.05
N ILE A 358 15.52 -12.01 -4.71
CA ILE A 358 15.52 -10.79 -3.90
C ILE A 358 15.45 -11.09 -2.39
N GLY A 359 14.97 -12.28 -2.01
CA GLY A 359 14.71 -12.70 -0.63
C GLY A 359 15.64 -13.83 -0.16
N GLY A 360 16.94 -13.71 -0.41
CA GLY A 360 17.93 -14.66 0.09
C GLY A 360 18.13 -14.54 1.60
N ASP A 361 17.28 -15.21 2.38
CA ASP A 361 17.65 -16.17 3.43
C ASP A 361 16.39 -16.57 4.23
N GLU A 362 15.75 -17.68 3.86
CA GLU A 362 14.67 -18.32 4.65
C GLU A 362 15.11 -18.63 6.10
N LYS A 363 16.42 -18.72 6.36
CA LYS A 363 16.98 -19.01 7.68
C LYS A 363 17.14 -17.76 8.57
N ILE A 364 17.39 -16.59 7.96
CA ILE A 364 17.49 -15.30 8.68
C ILE A 364 16.10 -14.80 9.07
N MET A 365 15.07 -15.09 8.27
CA MET A 365 13.70 -14.64 8.53
C MET A 365 13.00 -15.41 9.66
N ASP A 366 13.29 -16.72 9.82
CA ASP A 366 12.83 -17.49 11.00
C ASP A 366 13.49 -17.00 12.31
N GLU A 367 14.74 -16.54 12.24
CA GLU A 367 15.46 -15.92 13.37
C GLU A 367 14.88 -14.53 13.70
N ILE A 368 14.57 -13.71 12.70
CA ILE A 368 13.96 -12.37 12.88
C ILE A 368 12.50 -12.47 13.40
N ALA A 369 11.68 -13.38 12.87
CA ALA A 369 10.31 -13.58 13.33
C ALA A 369 10.27 -14.09 14.79
N THR A 370 11.24 -14.91 15.18
CA THR A 370 11.40 -15.36 16.57
C THR A 370 11.92 -14.25 17.49
N LEU A 371 12.76 -13.33 16.99
CA LEU A 371 13.19 -12.12 17.73
C LEU A 371 12.03 -11.16 17.97
N TYR A 372 11.28 -10.80 16.92
CA TYR A 372 10.16 -9.85 16.99
C TYR A 372 9.02 -10.34 17.89
N ALA A 373 8.73 -11.65 17.87
CA ALA A 373 7.71 -12.25 18.75
C ALA A 373 8.11 -12.25 20.24
N ASN A 374 9.41 -12.23 20.55
CA ASN A 374 9.92 -12.11 21.91
C ASN A 374 9.99 -10.65 22.37
N GLU A 375 10.42 -9.73 21.50
CA GLU A 375 10.45 -8.28 21.77
C GLU A 375 9.04 -7.71 22.00
N LEU A 376 8.04 -8.14 21.23
CA LEU A 376 6.63 -7.79 21.48
C LEU A 376 6.13 -8.35 22.82
N ARG A 377 6.56 -9.54 23.24
CA ARG A 377 6.21 -10.12 24.54
C ARG A 377 6.83 -9.38 25.73
N GLU A 378 8.07 -8.92 25.58
CA GLU A 378 8.77 -8.12 26.58
C GLU A 378 8.19 -6.70 26.67
N ALA A 379 7.86 -6.07 25.54
CA ALA A 379 7.21 -4.76 25.51
C ALA A 379 5.85 -4.75 26.23
N PHE A 380 5.08 -5.84 26.17
CA PHE A 380 3.82 -5.97 26.91
C PHE A 380 3.99 -6.31 28.40
N THR A 381 5.14 -6.81 28.84
CA THR A 381 5.38 -7.10 30.27
C THR A 381 6.00 -5.94 31.04
N VAL A 382 6.58 -4.96 30.34
CA VAL A 382 7.16 -3.74 30.95
C VAL A 382 6.10 -2.67 31.24
N TYR A 383 4.95 -2.68 30.58
CA TYR A 383 3.87 -1.69 30.78
C TYR A 383 2.77 -2.07 31.79
N GLU A 384 2.83 -3.27 32.39
CA GLU A 384 1.94 -3.69 33.49
C GLU A 384 2.57 -3.53 34.89
N LYS A 385 3.71 -2.84 35.02
CA LYS A 385 4.32 -2.44 36.29
C LYS A 385 4.75 -0.99 36.25
#